data_AF-A0A8X6UYB0-F1
#
_entry.id   AF-A0A8X6UYB0-F1
#
_cell.length_a   1.000
_cell.length_b   1.000
_cell.length_c   1.000
_cell.angle_alpha   90.00
_cell.angle_beta   90.00
_cell.angle_gamma   90.00
#
_symmetry.space_group_name_H-M   'P 1'
#
loop_
_entity.id
_entity.type
_entity.pdbx_description
1 polymer ?
#
loop_
_entity_poly.entity_id
_entity_poly.type
_entity_poly.pdbx_seq_one_letter_code
_entity_poly.pdbx_strand_id
1 'polypeptide(L)' 'MALKLNLKKDELISVAVEMGLVIPSKAKIIDLKKLIESSAVYKNDIEFVRSLVENALEKSKQEAEKNEREAENFN' A
#
# COMPACT_ATOMS: atom_id res chain seq x y z
N MET A 1 17.06 1.11 -9.15
CA MET A 1 15.77 0.61 -9.69
C MET A 1 14.66 1.30 -8.90
N ALA A 2 13.59 1.80 -9.52
CA ALA A 2 12.49 2.45 -8.80
C ALA A 2 11.25 1.54 -8.83
N LEU A 3 10.64 1.29 -7.67
CA LEU A 3 9.37 0.58 -7.56
C LEU A 3 8.25 1.50 -8.06
N LYS A 4 7.40 1.01 -8.96
CA LYS A 4 6.19 1.73 -9.35
C LYS A 4 5.12 1.52 -8.29
N LEU A 5 4.93 2.51 -7.42
CA LEU A 5 3.86 2.52 -6.41
C LEU A 5 2.49 2.84 -7.07
N ASN A 6 1.95 1.89 -7.83
CA ASN A 6 0.60 1.96 -8.42
C ASN A 6 -0.46 1.45 -7.43
N LEU A 7 -0.49 2.05 -6.25
CA LEU A 7 -1.36 1.70 -5.14
C LEU A 7 -2.41 2.79 -4.91
N LYS A 8 -3.57 2.38 -4.38
CA LYS A 8 -4.63 3.25 -3.84
C LYS A 8 -4.18 3.92 -2.56
N LYS A 9 -4.95 4.90 -2.09
CA LYS A 9 -4.61 5.70 -0.91
C LYS A 9 -4.42 4.83 0.33
N ASP A 10 -5.34 3.91 0.60
CA ASP A 10 -5.30 3.05 1.79
C ASP A 10 -4.13 2.07 1.77
N GLU A 11 -3.81 1.52 0.59
CA GLU A 11 -2.64 0.66 0.40
C GLU A 11 -1.33 1.41 0.65
N LEU A 12 -1.20 2.64 0.13
CA LEU A 12 -0.04 3.50 0.41
C LEU A 12 0.07 3.87 1.89
N ILE A 13 -1.07 4.11 2.56
CA ILE A 13 -1.11 4.35 4.00
C ILE A 13 -0.60 3.11 4.74
N SER A 14 -1.08 1.92 4.40
CA SER A 14 -0.62 0.67 5.02
C SER A 14 0.88 0.49 4.86
N VAL A 15 1.42 0.68 3.65
CA VAL A 15 2.87 0.58 3.41
C VAL A 15 3.64 1.60 4.25
N ALA A 16 3.21 2.85 4.27
CA ALA A 16 3.88 3.90 5.05
C ALA A 16 3.83 3.62 6.57
N VAL A 17 2.72 3.10 7.10
CA VAL A 17 2.61 2.70 8.52
C VAL A 17 3.54 1.54 8.84
N GLU A 18 3.58 0.50 8.01
CA GLU A 18 4.46 -0.67 8.18
C GLU A 18 5.96 -0.27 8.12
N MET A 19 6.28 0.76 7.32
CA MET A 19 7.61 1.37 7.28
C MET A 19 7.91 2.28 8.49
N GLY A 20 6.96 2.51 9.39
CA GLY A 20 7.10 3.40 10.54
C GLY A 20 7.11 4.88 10.18
N LEU A 21 6.54 5.27 9.04
CA LEU A 21 6.49 6.65 8.58
C LEU A 21 5.30 7.40 9.19
N VAL A 22 5.52 8.66 9.56
CA VAL A 22 4.45 9.53 10.06
C VAL A 22 3.65 10.07 8.88
N ILE A 23 2.37 9.70 8.81
CA ILE A 23 1.49 10.10 7.72
C ILE A 23 0.74 11.39 8.09
N PRO A 24 0.84 12.45 7.28
CA PRO A 24 0.03 13.65 7.47
C PRO A 24 -1.47 13.36 7.33
N SER A 25 -2.30 13.87 8.25
CA SER A 25 -3.76 13.61 8.24
C SER A 25 -4.47 14.01 6.94
N LYS A 26 -3.91 14.99 6.20
CA LYS A 26 -4.45 15.48 4.91
C LYS A 26 -3.61 15.04 3.71
N ALA A 27 -2.76 14.02 3.86
CA ALA A 27 -1.92 13.53 2.78
C ALA A 27 -2.75 13.03 1.58
N LYS A 28 -2.36 13.48 0.38
CA LYS A 28 -2.87 12.95 -0.88
C LYS A 28 -2.01 11.75 -1.32
N ILE A 29 -2.52 11.01 -2.30
CA ILE A 29 -1.79 9.88 -2.90
C ILE A 29 -0.37 10.28 -3.34
N ILE A 30 -0.22 11.44 -3.97
CA ILE A 30 1.09 11.95 -4.41
C ILE A 30 2.03 12.19 -3.22
N ASP A 31 1.51 12.75 -2.12
CA ASP A 31 2.29 13.01 -0.91
C ASP A 31 2.77 11.70 -0.28
N LEU A 32 1.90 10.68 -0.22
CA LEU A 32 2.24 9.35 0.30
C LEU A 32 3.31 8.66 -0.56
N LYS A 33 3.18 8.71 -1.89
CA LYS A 33 4.20 8.15 -2.80
C LYS A 33 5.55 8.81 -2.57
N LYS A 34 5.58 10.15 -2.52
CA LYS A 34 6.80 10.91 -2.25
C LYS A 34 7.37 10.61 -0.87
N LEU A 35 6.52 10.46 0.15
CA LEU A 35 6.93 10.13 1.53
C LEU A 35 7.66 8.78 1.57
N ILE A 36 7.07 7.76 0.93
CA ILE A 36 7.65 6.42 0.82
C ILE A 36 8.96 6.48 0.02
N GLU A 37 8.96 7.04 -1.18
CA GLU A 37 10.14 7.15 -2.06
C GLU A 37 11.29 7.94 -1.42
N SER A 38 10.98 8.92 -0.56
CA SER A 38 11.97 9.75 0.11
C SER A 38 12.53 9.11 1.39
N SER A 39 11.86 8.08 1.92
CA SER A 39 12.24 7.42 3.16
C SER A 39 13.59 6.70 3.05
N ALA A 40 14.30 6.59 4.17
CA ALA A 40 15.56 5.85 4.24
C ALA A 40 15.34 4.36 3.94
N VAL A 41 14.23 3.78 4.41
CA VAL A 41 13.88 2.37 4.18
C VAL A 41 13.74 2.09 2.69
N TYR A 42 13.04 2.93 1.93
CA TYR A 42 12.92 2.76 0.47
C TYR A 42 14.26 2.81 -0.26
N LYS A 43 15.20 3.63 0.22
CA LYS A 43 16.52 3.80 -0.40
C LYS A 43 17.50 2.69 -0.02
N ASN A 44 17.38 2.16 1.19
CA ASN A 44 18.32 1.20 1.76
C ASN A 44 17.87 -0.25 1.59
N ASP A 45 16.55 -0.50 1.64
CA ASP A 45 15.95 -1.84 1.61
C ASP A 45 14.73 -1.87 0.69
N ILE A 46 15.00 -1.86 -0.61
CA ILE A 46 13.96 -1.84 -1.64
C ILE A 46 13.19 -3.18 -1.71
N GLU A 47 13.81 -4.29 -1.32
CA GLU A 47 13.20 -5.62 -1.32
C GLU A 47 12.17 -5.72 -0.20
N PHE A 48 12.47 -5.19 0.98
CA PHE A 48 11.49 -5.06 2.06
C PHE A 48 10.27 -4.23 1.64
N VAL A 49 10.49 -3.07 1.01
CA VAL A 49 9.37 -2.25 0.50
C VAL A 49 8.56 -3.00 -0.55
N ARG A 50 9.20 -3.76 -1.44
CA ARG A 50 8.48 -4.59 -2.42
C ARG A 50 7.56 -5.60 -1.73
N SER A 51 8.05 -6.28 -0.69
CA SER A 51 7.22 -7.23 0.07
C SER A 51 6.03 -6.54 0.75
N LEU A 52 6.22 -5.34 1.31
CA LEU A 52 5.11 -4.56 1.87
C LEU A 52 4.05 -4.19 0.83
N VAL A 53 4.49 -3.80 -0.37
CA VAL A 53 3.61 -3.47 -1.50
C VAL A 53 2.82 -4.70 -1.95
N GLU A 54 3.47 -5.85 -2.08
CA GLU A 54 2.82 -7.12 -2.43
C GLU A 54 1.79 -7.53 -1.38
N ASN A 55 2.13 -7.43 -0.10
CA ASN A 55 1.20 -7.71 1.00
C ASN A 55 -0.01 -6.77 1.01
N ALA A 56 0.19 -5.49 0.70
CA ALA A 56 -0.91 -4.52 0.63
C ALA A 56 -1.88 -4.83 -0.52
N LEU A 57 -1.34 -5.19 -1.70
CA LEU A 57 -2.14 -5.60 -2.87
C LEU A 57 -2.91 -6.89 -2.59
N GLU A 58 -2.27 -7.87 -1.95
CA GLU A 58 -2.92 -9.14 -1.61
C GLU A 58 -4.10 -8.93 -0.66
N LYS A 59 -3.95 -8.09 0.37
CA LYS A 59 -5.05 -7.72 1.27
C LYS A 59 -6.21 -7.08 0.51
N SER A 60 -5.95 -6.11 -0.38
CA SER A 60 -7.01 -5.49 -1.17
C SER A 60 -7.73 -6.48 -2.09
N LYS A 61 -7.02 -7.50 -2.60
CA LYS A 61 -7.62 -8.55 -3.43
C LYS A 61 -8.49 -9.50 -2.61
N GLN A 62 -8.03 -9.91 -1.43
CA GLN A 62 -8.80 -10.77 -0.53
C GLN A 62 -10.12 -10.12 -0.08
N GLU A 63 -10.10 -8.81 0.23
CA GLU A 63 -11.33 -8.07 0.54
C GLU A 63 -12.29 -8.03 -0.66
N ALA A 64 -11.78 -7.82 -1.88
CA ALA A 64 -12.61 -7.83 -3.07
C ALA A 64 -13.23 -9.21 -3.35
N GLU A 65 -12.43 -10.28 -3.29
CA GLU A 65 -12.91 -11.66 -3.52
C GLU A 65 -13.95 -12.08 -2.47
N LYS A 66 -13.79 -11.66 -1.21
CA LYS A 66 -14.77 -11.94 -0.16
C LYS A 66 -16.10 -11.23 -0.44
N ASN A 67 -16.04 -9.98 -0.88
CA ASN A 67 -17.21 -9.17 -1.21
C ASN A 67 -17.97 -9.73 -2.43
N GLU A 68 -17.26 -10.31 -3.40
CA GLU A 68 -17.86 -10.96 -4.58
C GLU A 68 -18.57 -12.28 -4.21
N ARG A 69 -17.98 -13.12 -3.35
CA ARG A 69 -18.63 -14.37 -2.89
C ARG A 69 -19.88 -14.13 -2.04
N GLU A 70 -19.92 -13.03 -1.29
CA GLU A 70 -21.12 -12.65 -0.54
C GLU A 70 -22.24 -12.17 -1.48
N ALA A 71 -21.92 -11.55 -2.62
CA ALA A 71 -22.91 -11.12 -3.61
C ALA A 71 -23.56 -12.30 -4.37
N GLU A 72 -22.82 -13.40 -4.62
CA GLU A 72 -23.36 -14.60 -5.27
C GLU A 72 -24.29 -15.42 -4.37
N ASN A 73 -24.14 -15.35 -3.04
CA ASN A 73 -24.96 -16.10 -2.08
C ASN A 73 -26.35 -15.48 -1.81
N PHE A 74 -26.65 -14.31 -2.37
CA PHE A 74 -27.93 -13.60 -2.18
C PHE A 74 -28.83 -13.59 -3.44
N ASN A 75 -28.53 -14.39 -4.46
CA ASN A 75 -29.29 -14.45 -5.72
C ASN A 75 -30.04 -15.78 -5.89
#